data_AF-A0A949CH71-F1
#
_entry.id   AF-A0A949CH71-F1
#
_cell.length_a   1.000
_cell.length_b   1.000
_cell.length_c   1.000
_cell.angle_alpha   90.00
_cell.angle_beta   90.00
_cell.angle_gamma   90.00
#
_symmetry.space_group_name_H-M   'P 1'
#
loop_
_entity.id
_entity.type
_entity.pdbx_description
1 polymer ?
#
loop_
_entity_poly.entity_id
_entity_poly.type
_entity_poly.pdbx_seq_one_letter_code
_entity_poly.pdbx_strand_id
1 'polypeptide(L)'
;MDLRTEEVLQLIKSQNKTRNLLTILCYALIIGGLFVYIFYAFNQSRAIKLVKKHSDNLKEYQTEKIMTNPRIKIKHDEGNIYDIRAKKAFHENEEEVKLFDVFAEGKLGKITSGELHVSEEGDHLVFTKNPILILNQTEK
;
A
#
# COMPACT_ATOMS: atom_id res chain seq x y z
N MET A 1 -39.41 -68.44 22.03
CA MET A 1 -39.79 -67.42 21.03
C MET A 1 -40.10 -68.17 19.75
N ASP A 2 -41.21 -67.89 19.07
CA ASP A 2 -41.59 -68.61 17.84
C ASP A 2 -40.58 -68.28 16.72
N LEU A 3 -40.10 -69.30 15.99
CA LEU A 3 -39.06 -69.19 14.95
C LEU A 3 -39.42 -68.14 13.90
N ARG A 4 -40.71 -68.05 13.56
CA ARG A 4 -41.23 -67.08 12.60
C ARG A 4 -41.11 -65.64 13.10
N THR A 5 -41.24 -65.42 14.40
CA THR A 5 -41.11 -64.09 15.00
C THR A 5 -39.66 -63.62 15.01
N GLU A 6 -38.71 -64.54 15.17
CA GLU A 6 -37.28 -64.24 15.14
C GLU A 6 -36.79 -63.90 13.72
N GLU A 7 -37.25 -64.64 12.71
CA GLU A 7 -36.97 -64.35 11.29
C GLU A 7 -37.47 -62.97 10.86
N VAL A 8 -38.71 -62.61 11.23
CA VAL A 8 -39.28 -61.29 10.93
C VAL A 8 -38.50 -60.17 11.64
N LEU A 9 -38.09 -60.39 12.89
CA LEU A 9 -37.30 -59.41 13.64
C LEU A 9 -35.92 -59.16 13.02
N GLN A 10 -35.25 -60.23 12.56
CA GLN A 10 -33.96 -60.13 11.86
C GLN A 10 -34.09 -59.37 10.54
N LEU A 11 -35.18 -59.59 9.80
CA LEU A 11 -35.46 -58.92 8.53
C LEU A 11 -35.68 -57.41 8.72
N ILE A 12 -36.45 -57.02 9.74
CA ILE A 12 -36.65 -55.61 10.13
C ILE A 12 -35.34 -54.95 10.56
N LYS A 13 -34.52 -55.66 11.36
CA LYS A 13 -33.22 -55.16 11.82
C LYS A 13 -32.24 -54.96 10.66
N SER A 14 -32.24 -55.86 9.68
CA SER A 14 -31.46 -55.76 8.43
C SER A 14 -31.89 -54.55 7.61
N GLN A 15 -33.20 -54.36 7.39
CA GLN A 15 -33.73 -53.22 6.66
C GLN A 15 -33.36 -51.88 7.31
N ASN A 16 -33.42 -51.79 8.64
CA ASN A 16 -32.98 -50.60 9.38
C ASN A 16 -31.47 -50.34 9.24
N LYS A 17 -30.65 -51.40 9.24
CA LYS A 17 -29.19 -51.28 9.05
C LYS A 17 -28.86 -50.78 7.64
N THR A 18 -29.54 -51.29 6.61
CA THR A 18 -29.38 -50.84 5.22
C THR A 18 -29.82 -49.39 5.04
N ARG A 19 -30.95 -49.00 5.65
CA ARG A 19 -31.42 -47.61 5.64
C ARG A 19 -30.40 -46.67 6.28
N ASN A 20 -29.82 -47.04 7.43
CA ASN A 20 -28.81 -46.22 8.09
C ASN A 20 -27.52 -46.09 7.25
N LEU A 21 -27.08 -47.17 6.63
CA LEU A 21 -25.93 -47.16 5.71
C LEU A 21 -26.17 -46.21 4.52
N LEU A 22 -27.36 -46.28 3.92
CA LEU A 22 -27.73 -45.42 2.79
C LEU A 22 -27.73 -43.94 3.20
N THR A 23 -28.28 -43.63 4.38
CA THR A 23 -28.29 -42.27 4.93
C THR A 23 -26.87 -41.73 5.14
N ILE A 24 -25.96 -42.54 5.71
CA ILE A 24 -24.56 -42.16 5.93
C ILE A 24 -23.85 -41.91 4.59
N LEU A 25 -24.08 -42.77 3.59
CA LEU A 25 -23.51 -42.60 2.25
C LEU A 25 -24.00 -41.33 1.57
N CYS A 26 -25.29 -40.98 1.70
CA CYS A 26 -25.83 -39.73 1.18
C CYS A 26 -25.16 -38.51 1.82
N TYR A 27 -24.99 -38.50 3.15
CA TYR A 27 -24.28 -37.41 3.83
C TYR A 27 -22.81 -37.34 3.41
N ALA A 28 -22.12 -38.47 3.28
CA ALA A 28 -20.74 -38.52 2.83
C ALA A 28 -20.57 -37.96 1.40
N LEU A 29 -21.51 -38.27 0.49
CA LEU A 29 -21.51 -37.74 -0.88
C LEU A 29 -21.76 -36.23 -0.92
N ILE A 30 -22.70 -35.72 -0.12
CA ILE A 30 -22.99 -34.29 -0.04
C ILE A 30 -21.78 -33.52 0.49
N ILE A 31 -21.17 -34.00 1.58
CA ILE A 31 -19.98 -33.40 2.19
C ILE A 31 -18.80 -33.47 1.21
N GLY A 32 -18.58 -34.62 0.58
CA GLY A 32 -17.53 -34.80 -0.41
C GLY A 32 -17.69 -33.85 -1.60
N GLY A 33 -18.91 -33.71 -2.14
CA GLY A 33 -19.21 -32.79 -3.24
C GLY A 33 -18.96 -31.33 -2.87
N LEU A 34 -19.34 -30.92 -1.66
CA LEU A 34 -19.03 -29.59 -1.12
C LEU A 34 -17.51 -29.35 -1.02
N PHE A 35 -16.76 -30.33 -0.52
CA PHE A 35 -15.30 -30.23 -0.43
C PHE A 35 -14.63 -30.10 -1.79
N VAL A 36 -15.06 -30.89 -2.79
CA VAL A 36 -14.53 -30.81 -4.16
C VAL A 36 -14.84 -29.44 -4.77
N TYR A 37 -16.06 -28.91 -4.58
CA TYR A 37 -16.44 -27.59 -5.06
C TYR A 37 -15.61 -26.47 -4.41
N ILE A 38 -15.43 -26.50 -3.09
CA ILE A 38 -14.60 -25.53 -2.36
C ILE A 38 -13.16 -25.60 -2.84
N PHE A 39 -12.60 -26.80 -2.98
CA PHE A 39 -11.23 -26.99 -3.45
C PHE A 39 -11.04 -26.52 -4.89
N TYR A 40 -12.00 -26.81 -5.78
CA TYR A 40 -11.99 -26.34 -7.16
C TYR A 40 -12.08 -24.81 -7.22
N ALA A 41 -12.97 -24.19 -6.45
CA ALA A 41 -13.09 -22.74 -6.34
C ALA A 41 -11.80 -22.08 -5.78
N PHE A 42 -11.15 -22.70 -4.79
CA PHE A 42 -9.85 -22.25 -4.26
C PHE A 42 -8.70 -22.42 -5.26
N ASN A 43 -8.74 -23.45 -6.10
CA ASN A 43 -7.69 -23.66 -7.09
C ASN A 43 -7.87 -22.73 -8.30
N GLN A 44 -9.11 -22.46 -8.69
CA GLN A 44 -9.44 -21.49 -9.75
C GLN A 44 -9.21 -20.03 -9.30
N SER A 45 -9.32 -19.75 -8.00
CA SER A 45 -9.00 -18.44 -7.43
C SER A 45 -7.50 -18.10 -7.44
N ARG A 46 -6.60 -19.00 -7.89
CA ARG A 46 -5.21 -18.61 -8.21
C ARG A 46 -5.12 -17.60 -9.35
N ALA A 47 -6.17 -17.47 -10.19
CA ALA A 47 -6.29 -16.40 -11.18
C ALA A 47 -6.91 -15.11 -10.60
N ILE A 48 -7.54 -15.18 -9.42
CA ILE A 48 -8.02 -14.01 -8.69
C ILE A 48 -6.98 -13.74 -7.62
N LYS A 49 -5.97 -12.94 -7.98
CA LYS A 49 -5.04 -12.33 -7.03
C LYS A 49 -5.91 -11.69 -5.94
N LEU A 50 -6.05 -12.36 -4.80
CA LEU A 50 -6.81 -11.86 -3.66
C LEU A 50 -6.06 -10.60 -3.22
N VAL A 51 -6.51 -9.45 -3.71
CA VAL A 51 -6.10 -8.12 -3.24
C VAL A 51 -6.73 -7.89 -1.87
N LYS A 52 -6.61 -8.88 -0.98
CA LYS A 52 -6.93 -8.78 0.44
C LYS A 52 -5.63 -8.56 1.20
N LYS A 53 -4.91 -7.54 0.74
CA LYS A 53 -3.70 -6.99 1.37
C LYS A 53 -3.57 -5.49 1.11
N HIS A 54 -4.72 -4.81 0.97
CA HIS A 54 -4.75 -3.35 0.83
C HIS A 54 -5.33 -2.64 2.06
N SER A 55 -5.98 -3.34 3.00
CA SER A 55 -6.42 -2.74 4.27
C SER A 55 -5.40 -2.87 5.39
N ASP A 56 -4.60 -3.95 5.41
CA ASP A 56 -3.66 -4.22 6.51
C ASP A 56 -2.26 -3.62 6.27
N ASN A 57 -1.97 -3.17 5.05
CA ASN A 57 -0.70 -2.55 4.65
C ASN A 57 -0.81 -1.04 4.39
N LEU A 58 -1.89 -0.37 4.81
CA LEU A 58 -2.02 1.09 4.66
C LEU A 58 -0.98 1.89 5.46
N LYS A 59 -0.30 1.26 6.43
CA LYS A 59 0.81 1.89 7.17
C LYS A 59 2.18 1.77 6.48
N GLU A 60 2.31 1.00 5.39
CA GLU A 60 3.61 0.66 4.79
C GLU A 60 3.84 1.25 3.39
N TYR A 61 2.83 1.87 2.78
CA TYR A 61 3.06 2.71 1.61
C TYR A 61 3.28 4.14 2.11
N GLN A 62 4.51 4.45 2.53
CA GLN A 62 4.96 5.84 2.49
C GLN A 62 4.83 6.27 1.03
N THR A 63 3.79 7.04 0.73
CA THR A 63 3.55 7.54 -0.62
C THR A 63 4.60 8.62 -0.87
N GLU A 64 5.80 8.20 -1.26
CA GLU A 64 6.92 9.11 -1.53
C GLU A 64 6.55 9.97 -2.74
N LYS A 65 6.20 11.23 -2.48
CA LYS A 65 5.89 12.18 -3.54
C LYS A 65 7.20 12.69 -4.13
N ILE A 66 7.57 12.15 -5.28
CA ILE A 66 8.75 12.59 -6.03
C ILE A 66 8.33 13.58 -7.10
N MET A 67 8.92 14.77 -7.10
CA MET A 67 8.78 15.75 -8.18
C MET A 67 10.10 15.87 -8.95
N THR A 68 10.01 15.97 -10.27
CA THR A 68 11.17 16.21 -11.14
C THR A 68 11.10 17.63 -11.69
N ASN A 69 12.26 18.30 -11.73
CA ASN A 69 12.41 19.71 -12.15
C ASN A 69 11.45 20.71 -11.46
N PRO A 70 11.22 20.63 -10.14
CA PRO A 70 10.34 21.57 -9.45
C PRO A 70 10.87 23.00 -9.52
N ARG A 71 9.93 23.96 -9.56
CA ARG A 71 10.19 25.40 -9.46
C ARG A 71 9.30 25.99 -8.39
N ILE A 72 9.88 26.65 -7.41
CA ILE A 72 9.21 27.24 -6.26
C ILE A 72 9.51 28.73 -6.26
N LYS A 73 8.49 29.56 -6.06
CA LYS A 73 8.65 31.00 -5.86
C LYS A 73 8.24 31.36 -4.44
N ILE A 74 9.20 31.76 -3.62
CA ILE A 74 8.96 32.17 -2.24
C ILE A 74 8.96 33.69 -2.18
N LYS A 75 7.91 34.27 -1.60
CA LYS A 75 7.78 35.71 -1.40
C LYS A 75 8.07 36.01 0.07
N HIS A 76 9.18 36.68 0.34
CA HIS A 76 9.57 37.06 1.70
C HIS A 76 8.95 38.41 2.12
N ASP A 77 8.88 39.40 1.21
CA ASP A 77 8.33 40.75 1.47
C ASP A 77 7.80 41.43 0.18
N GLU A 78 7.39 42.70 0.26
CA GLU A 78 7.06 43.57 -0.89
C GLU A 78 8.25 43.76 -1.84
N GLY A 79 8.41 42.80 -2.75
CA GLY A 79 9.39 42.85 -3.86
C GLY A 79 10.54 41.85 -3.76
N ASN A 80 10.68 41.11 -2.65
CA ASN A 80 11.70 40.08 -2.49
C ASN A 80 11.11 38.71 -2.82
N ILE A 81 11.22 38.32 -4.09
CA ILE A 81 10.85 37.00 -4.59
C ILE A 81 12.13 36.20 -4.84
N TYR A 82 12.18 34.98 -4.28
CA TYR A 82 13.21 34.00 -4.55
C TYR A 82 12.65 32.92 -5.49
N ASP A 83 13.25 32.76 -6.67
CA ASP A 83 12.97 31.65 -7.60
C ASP A 83 13.94 30.51 -7.30
N ILE A 84 13.42 29.41 -6.75
CA ILE A 84 14.15 28.20 -6.40
C ILE A 84 13.84 27.14 -7.44
N ARG A 85 14.89 26.64 -8.09
CA ARG A 85 14.84 25.57 -9.08
C ARG A 85 15.65 24.41 -8.55
N ALA A 86 15.12 23.21 -8.68
CA ALA A 86 15.87 22.00 -8.36
C ALA A 86 15.67 20.96 -9.44
N LYS A 87 16.56 19.97 -9.51
CA LYS A 87 16.42 18.83 -10.42
C LYS A 87 15.40 17.82 -9.90
N LYS A 88 15.33 17.65 -8.59
CA LYS A 88 14.42 16.72 -7.92
C LYS A 88 13.98 17.30 -6.57
N ALA A 89 12.73 17.07 -6.21
CA ALA A 89 12.26 17.23 -4.83
C ALA A 89 11.72 15.89 -4.33
N PHE A 90 12.03 15.61 -3.06
CA PHE A 90 11.63 14.43 -2.33
C PHE A 90 10.94 14.86 -1.05
N HIS A 91 9.77 14.30 -0.81
CA HIS A 91 8.98 14.53 0.40
C HIS A 91 9.23 13.35 1.35
N GLU A 92 9.89 13.58 2.48
CA GLU A 92 10.24 12.52 3.44
C GLU A 92 9.13 12.29 4.49
N ASN A 93 8.48 13.36 4.93
CA ASN A 93 7.40 13.40 5.92
C ASN A 93 6.55 14.66 5.67
N GLU A 94 5.34 14.78 6.24
CA GLU A 94 4.38 15.88 5.94
C GLU A 94 4.96 17.30 6.04
N GLU A 95 6.04 17.49 6.80
CA GLU A 95 6.61 18.79 7.15
C GLU A 95 7.96 19.10 6.48
N GLU A 96 8.65 18.09 5.90
CA GLU A 96 9.99 18.26 5.33
C GLU A 96 10.07 17.88 3.85
N VAL A 97 10.67 18.79 3.08
CA VAL A 97 10.97 18.59 1.66
C VAL A 97 12.46 18.74 1.43
N LYS A 98 13.06 17.75 0.78
CA LYS A 98 14.46 17.76 0.34
C LYS A 98 14.53 18.00 -1.16
N LEU A 99 15.20 19.07 -1.57
CA LEU A 99 15.47 19.38 -2.97
C LEU A 99 16.93 19.09 -3.30
N PHE A 100 17.19 18.60 -4.51
CA PHE A 100 18.52 18.22 -5.00
C PHE A 100 18.93 19.04 -6.23
N ASP A 101 20.23 19.35 -6.31
CA ASP A 101 20.85 20.20 -7.33
C ASP A 101 20.10 21.54 -7.45
N VAL A 102 20.21 22.36 -6.41
CA VAL A 102 19.36 23.53 -6.19
C VAL A 102 20.05 24.80 -6.68
N PHE A 103 19.28 25.62 -7.38
CA PHE A 103 19.63 26.96 -7.82
C PHE A 103 18.54 27.92 -7.33
N ALA A 104 18.88 28.82 -6.42
CA ALA A 104 18.00 29.88 -5.96
C ALA A 104 18.49 31.24 -6.46
N GLU A 105 17.58 32.06 -6.98
CA GLU A 105 17.88 33.40 -7.48
C GLU A 105 16.90 34.40 -6.86
N GLY A 106 17.44 35.48 -6.31
CA GLY A 106 16.67 36.59 -5.78
C GLY A 106 17.39 37.92 -5.99
N LYS A 107 16.78 38.99 -5.48
CA LYS A 107 17.31 40.36 -5.63
C LYS A 107 18.72 40.52 -5.06
N LEU A 108 19.01 39.87 -3.94
CA LEU A 108 20.31 39.96 -3.25
C LEU A 108 21.42 39.16 -3.94
N GLY A 109 21.07 38.17 -4.75
CA GLY A 109 22.06 37.27 -5.33
C GLY A 109 21.52 35.90 -5.70
N LYS A 110 22.45 34.99 -5.90
CA LYS A 110 22.23 33.61 -6.34
C LYS A 110 22.83 32.65 -5.33
N ILE A 111 22.14 31.55 -5.04
CA ILE A 111 22.65 30.44 -4.24
C ILE A 111 22.62 29.19 -5.09
N THR A 112 23.74 28.47 -5.10
CA THR A 112 23.80 27.10 -5.64
C THR A 112 24.14 26.15 -4.52
N SER A 113 23.49 25.00 -4.46
CA SER A 113 23.79 23.96 -3.47
C SER A 113 23.44 22.58 -4.01
N GLY A 114 24.10 21.54 -3.51
CA GLY A 114 23.73 20.17 -3.85
C GLY A 114 22.39 19.77 -3.24
N GLU A 115 22.06 20.30 -2.06
CA GLU A 115 20.81 20.01 -1.35
C GLU A 115 20.20 21.27 -0.73
N LEU A 116 18.87 21.33 -0.67
CA LEU A 116 18.10 22.29 0.13
C LEU A 116 17.11 21.50 0.98
N HIS A 117 17.18 21.70 2.29
CA HIS A 117 16.23 21.16 3.25
C HIS A 117 15.22 22.27 3.55
N VAL A 118 13.94 21.97 3.35
CA VAL A 118 12.82 22.86 3.65
C VAL A 118 12.06 22.21 4.80
N SER A 119 12.00 22.89 5.93
CA SER A 119 11.28 22.45 7.14
C SER A 119 10.38 23.58 7.65
N GLU A 120 9.63 23.32 8.73
CA GLU A 120 8.75 24.32 9.36
C GLU A 120 7.76 24.94 8.35
N GLU A 121 7.05 24.09 7.61
CA GLU A 121 6.06 24.50 6.59
C GLU A 121 6.60 25.42 5.46
N GLY A 122 7.92 25.52 5.31
CA GLY A 122 8.56 26.36 4.29
C GLY A 122 9.23 27.62 4.84
N ASP A 123 9.15 27.86 6.15
CA ASP A 123 9.75 29.03 6.79
C ASP A 123 11.26 28.87 7.01
N HIS A 124 11.74 27.62 7.11
CA HIS A 124 13.14 27.31 7.34
C HIS A 124 13.78 26.66 6.11
N LEU A 125 14.76 27.34 5.51
CA LEU A 125 15.47 26.92 4.30
C LEU A 125 16.97 26.74 4.58
N VAL A 126 17.46 25.49 4.56
CA VAL A 126 18.87 25.18 4.81
C VAL A 126 19.55 24.62 3.55
N PHE A 127 20.45 25.41 2.96
CA PHE A 127 21.28 25.00 1.83
C PHE A 127 22.49 24.20 2.32
N THR A 128 22.64 22.97 1.85
CA THR A 128 23.74 22.07 2.23
C THR A 128 24.43 21.47 1.00
N LYS A 129 25.48 20.65 1.21
CA LYS A 129 26.32 20.07 0.15
C LYS A 129 26.95 21.15 -0.75
N ASN A 130 28.00 21.79 -0.22
CA ASN A 130 28.77 22.85 -0.88
C ASN A 130 27.92 24.06 -1.32
N PRO A 131 27.24 24.74 -0.40
CA PRO A 131 26.50 25.94 -0.73
C PRO A 131 27.44 27.06 -1.18
N ILE A 132 27.17 27.67 -2.32
CA ILE A 132 27.86 28.84 -2.84
C ILE A 132 26.85 29.97 -2.96
N LEU A 133 27.08 31.04 -2.21
CA LEU A 133 26.33 32.29 -2.30
C LEU A 133 27.12 33.30 -3.13
N ILE A 134 26.49 33.82 -4.18
CA ILE A 134 27.01 34.88 -5.05
C ILE A 134 26.11 36.09 -4.85
N LEU A 135 26.62 37.11 -4.18
CA LEU A 135 25.88 38.37 -3.99
C LEU A 135 25.96 39.22 -5.25
N ASN A 136 24.84 39.85 -5.62
CA ASN A 136 24.84 40.85 -6.68
C ASN A 136 25.64 42.07 -6.18
N GLN A 137 26.68 42.46 -6.91
CA GLN A 137 27.40 43.69 -6.59
C GLN A 137 26.45 44.86 -6.85
N THR A 138 26.11 45.60 -5.80
CA THR A 138 25.55 46.94 -5.95
C THR A 138 26.67 47.83 -6.45
N GLU A 139 26.59 48.28 -7.71
CA GLU A 139 27.37 49.42 -8.17
C GLU A 139 27.11 50.58 -7.19
N LYS A 140 28.18 51.09 -6.58
CA LYS A 140 28.14 52.26 -5.69
C LYS A 140 28.04 53.54 -6.50
#